data_AF-A0A7X6VBJ3-F1
#
_entry.id   AF-A0A7X6VBJ3-F1
#
_cell.length_a   1.000
_cell.length_b   1.000
_cell.length_c   1.000
_cell.angle_alpha   90.00
_cell.angle_beta   90.00
_cell.angle_gamma   90.00
#
_symmetry.space_group_name_H-M   'P 1'
#
loop_
_entity.id
_entity.type
_entity.pdbx_description
1 polymer ?
#
loop_
_entity_poly.entity_id
_entity_poly.type
_entity_poly.pdbx_seq_one_letter_code
_entity_poly.pdbx_strand_id
1 'polypeptide(L)'
;MGVKIFSEKEYSILQYGAPENVDSLIFQDSVPVAMDTESATIYVSQDIDETTYLAELSGILNITNGGYSLAFAPDDSFSDLFSAMGEGHRFKLLVTKTGVCCKEYQVIFTNLPVLRLSGTGDILTESGASGMVVVWTPIDPDTGKYSVKTSDAQWHIRGGSSKGLANKSLKLNIRDESGNKRNMTLCGLGEDDDWILNAMAADDLKIREATVGSVWQKIQETSVSPQKMSYGMYVEVISNDNYQGIYLLQRRIDEKYLELKSNHILCKGWTYAPPEDSIFEVKHCMYST
;
A
#
# COMPACT_ATOMS: atom_id res chain seq x y z
N MET A 1 -16.17 5.78 9.35
CA MET A 1 -15.76 6.78 8.33
C MET A 1 -16.29 8.22 8.49
N GLY A 2 -17.34 8.51 9.28
CA GLY A 2 -17.73 9.90 9.61
C GLY A 2 -18.40 10.71 8.48
N VAL A 3 -18.70 10.10 7.34
CA VAL A 3 -19.39 10.72 6.21
C VAL A 3 -20.81 10.18 6.14
N LYS A 4 -21.82 11.07 6.05
CA LYS A 4 -23.22 10.67 5.92
C LYS A 4 -23.54 10.22 4.49
N ILE A 5 -24.55 9.38 4.34
CA ILE A 5 -25.20 9.16 3.04
C ILE A 5 -26.36 10.17 2.94
N PHE A 6 -26.50 10.85 1.81
CA PHE A 6 -27.72 11.60 1.55
C PHE A 6 -28.93 10.67 1.44
N SER A 7 -30.07 11.13 1.90
CA SER A 7 -31.35 10.51 1.52
C SER A 7 -31.63 10.76 0.03
N GLU A 8 -32.45 9.90 -0.57
CA GLU A 8 -32.96 10.10 -1.94
C GLU A 8 -33.52 11.50 -2.17
N LYS A 9 -34.25 12.03 -1.18
CA LYS A 9 -34.81 13.37 -1.24
C LYS A 9 -33.73 14.44 -1.24
N GLU A 10 -32.75 14.38 -0.34
CA GLU A 10 -31.62 15.33 -0.30
C GLU A 10 -30.83 15.30 -1.61
N TYR A 11 -30.57 14.10 -2.16
CA TYR A 11 -29.83 13.94 -3.39
C TYR A 11 -30.60 14.45 -4.62
N SER A 12 -31.90 14.18 -4.70
CA SER A 12 -32.75 14.60 -5.84
C SER A 12 -32.86 16.12 -6.01
N ILE A 13 -32.71 16.89 -4.92
CA ILE A 13 -32.78 18.36 -4.94
C ILE A 13 -31.40 19.03 -4.90
N LEU A 14 -30.33 18.23 -4.86
CA LEU A 14 -28.95 18.72 -4.80
C LEU A 14 -28.61 19.47 -6.09
N GLN A 15 -28.15 20.70 -5.93
CA GLN A 15 -27.71 21.51 -7.06
C GLN A 15 -26.23 21.27 -7.34
N TYR A 16 -25.86 21.31 -8.62
CA TYR A 16 -24.49 21.19 -9.09
C TYR A 16 -23.95 22.56 -9.51
N GLY A 17 -22.89 22.99 -8.84
CA GLY A 17 -22.19 24.25 -9.09
C GLY A 17 -21.02 24.08 -10.05
N ALA A 18 -20.26 25.17 -10.23
CA ALA A 18 -18.99 25.11 -10.95
C ALA A 18 -17.99 24.23 -10.18
N PRO A 19 -17.20 23.39 -10.87
CA PRO A 19 -16.17 22.58 -10.23
C PRO A 19 -15.17 23.46 -9.45
N GLU A 20 -14.99 23.17 -8.16
CA GLU A 20 -13.96 23.81 -7.33
C GLU A 20 -12.75 22.87 -7.19
N ASN A 21 -11.55 23.44 -7.07
CA ASN A 21 -10.37 22.64 -6.77
C ASN A 21 -10.34 22.29 -5.27
N VAL A 22 -10.33 20.99 -4.96
CA VAL A 22 -10.44 20.47 -3.60
C VAL A 22 -9.30 19.48 -3.35
N ASP A 23 -8.14 20.00 -2.93
CA ASP A 23 -6.93 19.19 -2.68
C ASP A 23 -6.72 18.91 -1.18
N SER A 24 -7.81 19.01 -0.40
CA SER A 24 -7.78 19.07 1.07
C SER A 24 -8.47 17.87 1.74
N LEU A 25 -8.64 16.76 1.02
CA LEU A 25 -9.21 15.53 1.57
C LEU A 25 -8.16 14.78 2.40
N ILE A 26 -8.57 14.40 3.61
CA ILE A 26 -7.76 13.71 4.60
C ILE A 26 -8.49 12.47 5.10
N PHE A 27 -7.74 11.42 5.42
CA PHE A 27 -8.27 10.20 6.02
C PHE A 27 -7.47 9.82 7.25
N GLN A 28 -8.16 9.64 8.37
CA GLN A 28 -7.59 9.38 9.68
C GLN A 28 -6.59 10.50 10.07
N ASP A 29 -7.04 11.40 10.96
CA ASP A 29 -6.28 12.58 11.38
C ASP A 29 -6.04 13.56 10.21
N SER A 30 -4.80 13.98 9.96
CA SER A 30 -4.42 14.98 8.94
C SER A 30 -3.71 14.37 7.72
N VAL A 31 -3.82 13.06 7.53
CA VAL A 31 -3.10 12.36 6.47
C VAL A 31 -3.85 12.49 5.16
N PRO A 32 -3.23 12.98 4.06
CA PRO A 32 -3.90 13.06 2.77
C PRO A 32 -4.39 11.70 2.30
N VAL A 33 -5.57 11.67 1.67
CA VAL A 33 -6.15 10.44 1.12
C VAL A 33 -5.24 9.74 0.11
N ALA A 34 -5.33 8.42 0.03
CA ALA A 34 -4.77 7.66 -1.09
C ALA A 34 -5.68 7.80 -2.31
N MET A 35 -5.34 8.72 -3.21
CA MET A 35 -6.17 9.07 -4.36
C MET A 35 -5.43 8.93 -5.68
N ASP A 36 -6.14 8.43 -6.68
CA ASP A 36 -5.80 8.61 -8.09
C ASP A 36 -6.49 9.88 -8.61
N THR A 37 -5.71 10.90 -8.92
CA THR A 37 -6.23 12.23 -9.28
C THR A 37 -6.88 12.23 -10.67
N GLU A 38 -6.35 11.44 -11.61
CA GLU A 38 -6.87 11.36 -12.98
C GLU A 38 -8.31 10.84 -12.99
N SER A 39 -8.58 9.74 -12.26
CA SER A 39 -9.93 9.20 -12.14
C SER A 39 -10.75 9.77 -10.97
N ALA A 40 -10.18 10.66 -10.17
CA ALA A 40 -10.74 11.15 -8.91
C ALA A 40 -11.19 10.03 -7.97
N THR A 41 -10.43 8.94 -7.90
CA THR A 41 -10.76 7.73 -7.12
C THR A 41 -9.93 7.66 -5.85
N ILE A 42 -10.59 7.53 -4.71
CA ILE A 42 -9.98 7.36 -3.39
C ILE A 42 -10.05 5.88 -3.03
N TYR A 43 -8.91 5.31 -2.63
CA TYR A 43 -8.80 3.93 -2.18
C TYR A 43 -8.73 3.90 -0.67
N VAL A 44 -9.70 3.26 -0.03
CA VAL A 44 -9.81 3.21 1.43
C VAL A 44 -9.66 1.76 1.87
N SER A 45 -8.56 1.48 2.57
CA SER A 45 -8.32 0.19 3.20
C SER A 45 -9.34 -0.04 4.32
N GLN A 46 -10.03 -1.17 4.31
CA GLN A 46 -11.04 -1.53 5.30
C GLN A 46 -11.02 -3.03 5.55
N ASP A 47 -11.48 -3.47 6.72
CA ASP A 47 -11.70 -4.88 7.01
C ASP A 47 -13.17 -5.18 6.75
N ILE A 48 -13.48 -5.68 5.55
CA ILE A 48 -14.85 -5.94 5.10
C ILE A 48 -15.05 -7.43 4.88
N ASP A 49 -15.99 -8.01 5.61
CA ASP A 49 -16.53 -9.33 5.38
C ASP A 49 -18.03 -9.27 5.09
N GLU A 50 -18.66 -10.44 4.88
CA GLU A 50 -20.10 -10.59 4.61
C GLU A 50 -21.01 -9.99 5.69
N THR A 51 -20.47 -9.67 6.87
CA THR A 51 -21.23 -9.15 8.02
C THR A 51 -20.98 -7.68 8.31
N THR A 52 -20.06 -7.05 7.56
CA THR A 52 -19.60 -5.69 7.82
C THR A 52 -20.57 -4.65 7.28
N TYR A 53 -21.00 -3.72 8.14
CA TYR A 53 -21.83 -2.58 7.76
C TYR A 53 -21.04 -1.26 7.71
N LEU A 54 -21.56 -0.27 6.97
CA LEU A 54 -20.89 1.03 6.77
C LEU A 54 -20.49 1.73 8.09
N ALA A 55 -21.30 1.58 9.14
CA ALA A 55 -21.05 2.20 10.44
C ALA A 55 -19.79 1.65 11.14
N GLU A 56 -19.33 0.46 10.76
CA GLU A 56 -18.19 -0.24 11.34
C GLU A 56 -16.88 0.07 10.60
N LEU A 57 -16.95 0.68 9.41
CA LEU A 57 -15.77 1.07 8.65
C LEU A 57 -14.88 2.03 9.47
N SER A 58 -13.61 1.65 9.56
CA SER A 58 -12.59 2.32 10.34
C SER A 58 -12.24 3.70 9.80
N GLY A 59 -11.75 4.54 10.70
CA GLY A 59 -11.26 5.88 10.41
C GLY A 59 -12.30 6.94 10.07
N ILE A 60 -11.81 8.13 9.73
CA ILE A 60 -12.63 9.31 9.43
C ILE A 60 -12.13 9.94 8.13
N LEU A 61 -13.01 10.05 7.14
CA LEU A 61 -12.77 10.80 5.92
C LEU A 61 -13.27 12.24 6.12
N ASN A 62 -12.42 13.22 5.89
CA ASN A 62 -12.75 14.62 6.14
C ASN A 62 -12.09 15.55 5.11
N ILE A 63 -12.47 16.82 5.19
CA ILE A 63 -11.93 17.91 4.39
C ILE A 63 -11.37 19.00 5.33
N THR A 64 -10.12 19.41 5.13
CA THR A 64 -9.48 20.40 6.02
C THR A 64 -9.90 21.84 5.75
N ASN A 65 -10.46 22.12 4.56
CA ASN A 65 -10.88 23.46 4.19
C ASN A 65 -12.28 23.77 4.74
N GLY A 66 -12.40 24.85 5.52
CA GLY A 66 -13.65 25.29 6.12
C GLY A 66 -14.71 25.65 5.07
N GLY A 67 -15.98 25.32 5.37
CA GLY A 67 -17.12 25.64 4.51
C GLY A 67 -17.51 24.55 3.51
N TYR A 68 -16.72 23.48 3.41
CA TYR A 68 -17.10 22.28 2.67
C TYR A 68 -17.66 21.20 3.60
N SER A 69 -18.43 20.27 3.02
CA SER A 69 -18.96 19.09 3.70
C SER A 69 -18.98 17.91 2.75
N LEU A 70 -18.74 16.72 3.30
CA LEU A 70 -18.74 15.46 2.56
C LEU A 70 -20.05 14.71 2.77
N ALA A 71 -20.55 14.10 1.70
CA ALA A 71 -21.66 13.15 1.76
C ALA A 71 -21.52 12.10 0.66
N PHE A 72 -21.90 10.85 0.93
CA PHE A 72 -22.11 9.87 -0.13
C PHE A 72 -23.46 10.11 -0.82
N ALA A 73 -23.51 9.86 -2.13
CA ALA A 73 -24.78 9.71 -2.82
C ALA A 73 -25.53 8.46 -2.28
N PRO A 74 -26.87 8.44 -2.32
CA PRO A 74 -27.63 7.22 -2.07
C PRO A 74 -27.16 6.09 -3.00
N ASP A 75 -26.95 4.92 -2.44
CA ASP A 75 -26.47 3.74 -3.17
C ASP A 75 -26.89 2.47 -2.41
N ASP A 76 -27.67 1.61 -3.06
CA ASP A 76 -28.15 0.35 -2.46
C ASP A 76 -26.98 -0.60 -2.13
N SER A 77 -25.83 -0.44 -2.78
CA SER A 77 -24.62 -1.25 -2.57
C SER A 77 -24.02 -1.04 -1.17
N PHE A 78 -24.42 0.02 -0.44
CA PHE A 78 -24.05 0.16 0.98
C PHE A 78 -24.67 -0.93 1.88
N SER A 79 -25.71 -1.63 1.41
CA SER A 79 -26.33 -2.74 2.15
C SER A 79 -25.55 -4.05 2.07
N ASP A 80 -24.65 -4.19 1.08
CA ASP A 80 -23.78 -5.36 0.88
C ASP A 80 -22.39 -4.88 0.44
N LEU A 81 -21.61 -4.42 1.42
CA LEU A 81 -20.27 -3.89 1.18
C LEU A 81 -19.30 -4.96 0.66
N PHE A 82 -19.48 -6.22 1.06
CA PHE A 82 -18.59 -7.31 0.65
C PHE A 82 -18.72 -7.59 -0.84
N SER A 83 -19.95 -7.74 -1.34
CA SER A 83 -20.20 -7.89 -2.78
C SER A 83 -19.77 -6.65 -3.56
N ALA A 84 -20.11 -5.45 -3.06
CA ALA A 84 -19.72 -4.19 -3.69
C ALA A 84 -18.20 -4.06 -3.84
N MET A 85 -17.43 -4.39 -2.80
CA MET A 85 -15.97 -4.43 -2.85
C MET A 85 -15.47 -5.48 -3.86
N GLY A 86 -16.04 -6.70 -3.84
CA GLY A 86 -15.65 -7.78 -4.75
C GLY A 86 -15.85 -7.45 -6.23
N GLU A 87 -16.83 -6.60 -6.54
CA GLU A 87 -17.12 -6.10 -7.89
C GLU A 87 -16.32 -4.84 -8.27
N GLY A 88 -15.53 -4.30 -7.33
CA GLY A 88 -14.81 -3.04 -7.53
C GLY A 88 -15.75 -1.83 -7.63
N HIS A 89 -16.89 -1.89 -6.93
CA HIS A 89 -17.91 -0.84 -6.93
C HIS A 89 -17.35 0.51 -6.50
N ARG A 90 -17.83 1.57 -7.17
CA ARG A 90 -17.34 2.93 -6.97
C ARG A 90 -18.43 3.77 -6.33
N PHE A 91 -18.30 3.99 -5.03
CA PHE A 91 -19.23 4.81 -4.27
C PHE A 91 -18.98 6.29 -4.58
N LYS A 92 -20.04 7.02 -4.94
CA LYS A 92 -19.93 8.45 -5.25
C LYS A 92 -19.84 9.27 -3.96
N LEU A 93 -18.71 9.94 -3.77
CA LEU A 93 -18.47 10.90 -2.70
C LEU A 93 -18.64 12.33 -3.23
N LEU A 94 -19.50 13.10 -2.58
CA LEU A 94 -19.86 14.46 -2.95
C LEU A 94 -19.18 15.44 -2.00
N VAL A 95 -18.52 16.44 -2.57
CA VAL A 95 -18.10 17.64 -1.84
C VAL A 95 -19.12 18.74 -2.09
N THR A 96 -19.66 19.27 -1.00
CA THR A 96 -20.68 20.31 -1.03
C THR A 96 -20.21 21.56 -0.31
N LYS A 97 -20.64 22.73 -0.79
CA LYS A 97 -20.41 24.04 -0.19
C LYS A 97 -21.74 24.78 -0.17
N THR A 98 -22.18 25.21 1.00
CA THR A 98 -23.48 25.89 1.17
C THR A 98 -24.67 25.14 0.53
N GLY A 99 -24.63 23.79 0.54
CA GLY A 99 -25.68 22.93 -0.04
C GLY A 99 -25.59 22.69 -1.55
N VAL A 100 -24.56 23.21 -2.23
CA VAL A 100 -24.31 22.98 -3.66
C VAL A 100 -23.13 22.01 -3.82
N CYS A 101 -23.27 20.99 -4.65
CA CYS A 101 -22.17 20.09 -4.99
C CYS A 101 -21.19 20.78 -5.95
N CYS A 102 -19.92 20.81 -5.56
CA CYS A 102 -18.86 21.46 -6.34
C CYS A 102 -17.75 20.50 -6.78
N LYS A 103 -17.75 19.26 -6.29
CA LYS A 103 -16.82 18.21 -6.74
C LYS A 103 -17.39 16.84 -6.41
N GLU A 104 -17.15 15.88 -7.30
CA GLU A 104 -17.41 14.46 -7.06
C GLU A 104 -16.09 13.68 -7.07
N TYR A 105 -16.00 12.70 -6.19
CA TYR A 105 -14.97 11.67 -6.16
C TYR A 105 -15.62 10.30 -6.20
N GLN A 106 -14.84 9.30 -6.58
CA GLN A 106 -15.17 7.89 -6.38
C GLN A 106 -14.46 7.39 -5.14
N VAL A 107 -15.08 6.48 -4.40
CA VAL A 107 -14.48 5.76 -3.27
C VAL A 107 -14.57 4.28 -3.56
N ILE A 108 -13.42 3.61 -3.54
CA ILE A 108 -13.31 2.16 -3.59
C ILE A 108 -12.83 1.68 -2.22
N PHE A 109 -13.60 0.79 -1.61
CA PHE A 109 -13.14 0.05 -0.44
C PHE A 109 -12.31 -1.16 -0.88
N THR A 110 -11.28 -1.48 -0.11
CA THR A 110 -10.42 -2.63 -0.38
C THR A 110 -9.98 -3.29 0.92
N ASN A 111 -9.95 -4.61 0.94
CA ASN A 111 -9.36 -5.40 2.05
C ASN A 111 -7.83 -5.45 2.01
N LEU A 112 -7.20 -4.87 1.00
CA LEU A 112 -5.77 -4.76 0.94
C LEU A 112 -5.29 -3.53 1.73
N PRO A 113 -4.12 -3.60 2.38
CA PRO A 113 -3.42 -2.40 2.80
C PRO A 113 -3.18 -1.48 1.61
N VAL A 114 -3.31 -0.18 1.84
CA VAL A 114 -3.08 0.85 0.82
C VAL A 114 -1.79 1.58 1.18
N LEU A 115 -0.85 1.65 0.24
CA LEU A 115 0.44 2.31 0.39
C LEU A 115 0.53 3.50 -0.57
N ARG A 116 0.75 4.69 -0.01
CA ARG A 116 0.97 5.92 -0.79
C ARG A 116 2.43 6.35 -0.68
N LEU A 117 3.03 6.64 -1.83
CA LEU A 117 4.31 7.32 -1.97
C LEU A 117 4.08 8.72 -2.50
N SER A 118 4.69 9.72 -1.86
CA SER A 118 4.58 11.12 -2.28
C SER A 118 5.93 11.81 -2.22
N GLY A 119 6.34 12.42 -3.32
CA GLY A 119 7.60 13.16 -3.43
C GLY A 119 7.52 14.21 -4.54
N THR A 120 8.64 14.86 -4.83
CA THR A 120 8.69 15.93 -5.83
C THR A 120 9.06 15.39 -7.22
N GLY A 121 8.34 15.83 -8.25
CA GLY A 121 8.62 15.48 -9.65
C GLY A 121 8.25 14.03 -10.01
N ASP A 122 8.99 13.44 -10.94
CA ASP A 122 8.89 12.01 -11.23
C ASP A 122 9.57 11.22 -10.12
N ILE A 123 8.80 10.35 -9.46
CA ILE A 123 9.25 9.55 -8.33
C ILE A 123 9.47 8.07 -8.68
N LEU A 124 9.19 7.66 -9.91
CA LEU A 124 9.44 6.29 -10.39
C LEU A 124 10.70 6.29 -11.26
N THR A 125 11.85 6.47 -10.61
CA THR A 125 13.14 6.67 -11.32
C THR A 125 14.22 5.71 -10.84
N GLU A 126 15.23 5.49 -11.69
CA GLU A 126 16.42 4.71 -11.31
C GLU A 126 17.41 5.48 -10.42
N SER A 127 17.48 6.82 -10.58
CA SER A 127 18.30 7.69 -9.74
C SER A 127 17.80 7.74 -8.29
N GLY A 128 16.57 7.30 -8.08
CA GLY A 128 15.87 7.34 -6.82
C GLY A 128 15.13 8.65 -6.59
N ALA A 129 14.20 8.57 -5.66
CA ALA A 129 13.36 9.64 -5.18
C ALA A 129 13.29 9.59 -3.64
N SER A 130 12.84 10.68 -3.04
CA SER A 130 12.65 10.80 -1.60
C SER A 130 11.33 11.52 -1.33
N GLY A 131 10.74 11.24 -0.18
CA GLY A 131 9.50 11.86 0.24
C GLY A 131 8.82 11.06 1.34
N MET A 132 7.50 11.11 1.40
CA MET A 132 6.70 10.48 2.43
C MET A 132 6.14 9.14 1.95
N VAL A 133 6.16 8.14 2.84
CA VAL A 133 5.36 6.92 2.71
C VAL A 133 4.27 6.91 3.76
N VAL A 134 3.07 6.51 3.35
CA VAL A 134 1.94 6.27 4.23
C VAL A 134 1.39 4.88 3.92
N VAL A 135 1.12 4.09 4.96
CA VAL A 135 0.51 2.76 4.83
C VAL A 135 -0.70 2.67 5.74
N TRP A 136 -1.88 2.51 5.13
CA TRP A 136 -3.12 2.16 5.82
C TRP A 136 -3.29 0.65 5.80
N THR A 137 -3.49 0.04 6.96
CA THR A 137 -3.65 -1.42 7.09
C THR A 137 -4.98 -1.70 7.80
N PRO A 138 -5.87 -2.53 7.22
CA PRO A 138 -7.23 -2.69 7.72
C PRO A 138 -7.26 -3.41 9.07
N ILE A 139 -6.48 -4.48 9.18
CA ILE A 139 -6.07 -5.09 10.44
C ILE A 139 -4.56 -5.20 10.43
N ASP A 140 -3.88 -4.39 11.24
CA ASP A 140 -2.44 -4.53 11.45
C ASP A 140 -2.18 -5.80 12.27
N PRO A 141 -1.48 -6.82 11.72
CA PRO A 141 -1.27 -8.08 12.43
C PRO A 141 -0.53 -7.93 13.77
N ASP A 142 0.25 -6.86 13.95
CA ASP A 142 0.96 -6.61 15.21
C ASP A 142 0.02 -6.11 16.33
N THR A 143 -1.07 -5.44 15.97
CA THR A 143 -1.95 -4.75 16.94
C THR A 143 -3.39 -5.27 16.94
N GLY A 144 -3.79 -6.02 15.92
CA GLY A 144 -5.15 -6.49 15.69
C GLY A 144 -6.17 -5.38 15.42
N LYS A 145 -5.70 -4.20 14.98
CA LYS A 145 -6.53 -3.00 14.78
C LYS A 145 -6.17 -2.30 13.48
N TYR A 146 -7.07 -1.44 13.02
CA TYR A 146 -6.77 -0.48 11.95
C TYR A 146 -5.53 0.35 12.30
N SER A 147 -4.59 0.47 11.37
CA SER A 147 -3.37 1.26 11.57
C SER A 147 -3.04 2.15 10.38
N VAL A 148 -2.44 3.30 10.70
CA VAL A 148 -1.87 4.23 9.72
C VAL A 148 -0.44 4.48 10.13
N LYS A 149 0.51 4.07 9.29
CA LYS A 149 1.95 4.23 9.53
C LYS A 149 2.52 5.24 8.54
N THR A 150 3.25 6.22 9.06
CA THR A 150 3.89 7.27 8.27
C THR A 150 5.38 7.33 8.55
N SER A 151 6.15 7.65 7.51
CA SER A 151 7.59 7.92 7.64
C SER A 151 8.10 8.70 6.43
N ASP A 152 9.22 9.39 6.60
CA ASP A 152 10.06 9.72 5.47
C ASP A 152 10.64 8.44 4.84
N ALA A 153 10.88 8.50 3.55
CA ALA A 153 11.41 7.38 2.79
C ALA A 153 12.22 7.83 1.59
N GLN A 154 13.09 6.92 1.16
CA GLN A 154 13.81 6.96 -0.09
C GLN A 154 13.46 5.73 -0.89
N TRP A 155 13.29 5.83 -2.20
CA TRP A 155 13.04 4.67 -3.04
C TRP A 155 13.65 4.82 -4.42
N HIS A 156 13.87 3.71 -5.11
CA HIS A 156 14.34 3.68 -6.49
C HIS A 156 13.83 2.44 -7.21
N ILE A 157 13.75 2.51 -8.53
CA ILE A 157 13.43 1.35 -9.37
C ILE A 157 14.47 0.25 -9.15
N ARG A 158 13.98 -0.98 -8.95
CA ARG A 158 14.78 -2.19 -8.84
C ARG A 158 14.35 -3.25 -9.86
N GLY A 159 15.19 -4.27 -9.99
CA GLY A 159 15.01 -5.37 -10.92
C GLY A 159 15.97 -5.24 -12.10
N GLY A 160 16.29 -6.36 -12.74
CA GLY A 160 17.10 -6.38 -13.97
C GLY A 160 16.18 -6.31 -15.18
N SER A 161 15.62 -7.47 -15.55
CA SER A 161 14.73 -7.66 -16.69
C SER A 161 13.37 -6.96 -16.55
N SER A 162 12.86 -6.79 -15.33
CA SER A 162 11.55 -6.16 -15.09
C SER A 162 11.53 -4.64 -15.24
N LYS A 163 12.70 -4.00 -15.42
CA LYS A 163 12.81 -2.54 -15.59
C LYS A 163 12.09 -2.03 -16.83
N GLY A 164 11.98 -2.86 -17.89
CA GLY A 164 11.30 -2.50 -19.13
C GLY A 164 9.78 -2.59 -19.07
N LEU A 165 9.21 -3.22 -18.03
CA LEU A 165 7.77 -3.44 -17.91
C LEU A 165 7.04 -2.18 -17.44
N ALA A 166 5.74 -2.06 -17.73
CA ALA A 166 4.95 -0.88 -17.39
C ALA A 166 5.03 -0.54 -15.90
N ASN A 167 4.74 -1.51 -15.04
CA ASN A 167 4.79 -1.31 -13.59
C ASN A 167 6.19 -1.61 -13.05
N LYS A 168 6.77 -0.62 -12.38
CA LYS A 168 8.14 -0.70 -11.85
C LYS A 168 8.12 -1.24 -10.44
N SER A 169 8.99 -2.22 -10.17
CA SER A 169 9.26 -2.66 -8.79
C SER A 169 10.20 -1.66 -8.12
N LEU A 170 9.99 -1.38 -6.84
CA LEU A 170 10.77 -0.40 -6.09
C LEU A 170 11.51 -1.06 -4.92
N LYS A 171 12.73 -0.60 -4.65
CA LYS A 171 13.32 -0.74 -3.33
C LYS A 171 12.89 0.47 -2.52
N LEU A 172 12.29 0.25 -1.36
CA LEU A 172 11.85 1.28 -0.44
C LEU A 172 12.74 1.25 0.80
N ASN A 173 13.17 2.42 1.26
CA ASN A 173 14.04 2.60 2.39
C ASN A 173 13.41 3.61 3.36
N ILE A 174 13.07 3.15 4.55
CA ILE A 174 12.44 3.97 5.58
C ILE A 174 13.49 4.86 6.26
N ARG A 175 13.10 6.11 6.49
CA ARG A 175 13.95 7.17 7.06
C ARG A 175 13.25 7.88 8.20
N ASP A 176 14.04 8.36 9.15
CA ASP A 176 13.59 9.38 10.09
C ASP A 176 13.65 10.78 9.46
N GLU A 177 13.18 11.79 10.20
CA GLU A 177 13.15 13.20 9.77
C GLU A 177 14.56 13.78 9.50
N SER A 178 15.61 13.14 10.03
CA SER A 178 17.01 13.52 9.81
C SER A 178 17.64 12.80 8.61
N GLY A 179 16.88 11.93 7.92
CA GLY A 179 17.36 11.12 6.80
C GLY A 179 18.17 9.89 7.22
N ASN A 180 18.18 9.52 8.49
CA ASN A 180 18.84 8.29 8.95
C ASN A 180 17.94 7.07 8.74
N LYS A 181 18.53 5.88 8.76
CA LYS A 181 17.77 4.62 8.72
C LYS A 181 16.85 4.53 9.93
N ARG A 182 15.58 4.23 9.67
CA ARG A 182 14.57 3.99 10.70
C ARG A 182 13.89 2.67 10.41
N ASN A 183 13.84 1.80 11.41
CA ASN A 183 13.06 0.59 11.30
C ASN A 183 11.57 0.89 11.51
N MET A 184 10.71 0.22 10.74
CA MET A 184 9.26 0.31 10.87
C MET A 184 8.65 -1.03 10.49
N THR A 185 7.78 -1.60 11.32
CA THR A 185 7.04 -2.79 10.93
C THR A 185 5.94 -2.43 9.95
N LEU A 186 5.92 -3.06 8.79
CA LEU A 186 4.86 -2.90 7.80
C LEU A 186 4.04 -4.18 7.68
N CYS A 187 2.73 -4.03 7.86
CA CYS A 187 1.72 -5.08 7.65
C CYS A 187 2.12 -6.43 8.29
N GLY A 188 2.62 -6.44 9.54
CA GLY A 188 2.98 -7.67 10.25
C GLY A 188 4.16 -8.47 9.69
N LEU A 189 4.91 -7.94 8.72
CA LEU A 189 6.06 -8.62 8.13
C LEU A 189 7.32 -8.56 9.01
N GLY A 190 7.23 -7.90 10.17
CA GLY A 190 8.31 -7.64 11.12
C GLY A 190 9.05 -6.32 10.88
N GLU A 191 9.94 -5.96 11.81
CA GLU A 191 10.56 -4.64 11.86
C GLU A 191 11.77 -4.48 10.92
N ASP A 192 11.75 -3.51 10.01
CA ASP A 192 12.81 -3.32 9.00
C ASP A 192 12.92 -1.87 8.48
N ASP A 193 14.10 -1.46 8.01
CA ASP A 193 14.36 -0.19 7.30
C ASP A 193 14.34 -0.32 5.78
N ASP A 194 14.41 -1.54 5.22
CA ASP A 194 14.42 -1.75 3.78
C ASP A 194 13.44 -2.81 3.25
N TRP A 195 12.60 -2.37 2.33
CA TRP A 195 11.44 -3.09 1.83
C TRP A 195 11.49 -3.21 0.31
N ILE A 196 10.73 -4.15 -0.23
CA ILE A 196 10.58 -4.35 -1.66
C ILE A 196 9.10 -4.17 -2.00
N LEU A 197 8.79 -3.26 -2.91
CA LEU A 197 7.50 -3.19 -3.58
C LEU A 197 7.65 -3.90 -4.92
N ASN A 198 7.23 -5.16 -4.98
CA ASN A 198 7.31 -5.96 -6.19
C ASN A 198 6.02 -5.81 -7.01
N ALA A 199 6.14 -5.22 -8.19
CA ALA A 199 5.01 -5.00 -9.10
C ALA A 199 4.43 -6.31 -9.67
N MET A 200 5.22 -7.40 -9.60
CA MET A 200 4.91 -8.70 -10.21
C MET A 200 4.51 -8.55 -11.69
N ALA A 201 5.14 -7.60 -12.40
CA ALA A 201 4.70 -7.17 -13.72
C ALA A 201 4.83 -8.24 -14.81
N ALA A 202 5.55 -9.33 -14.55
CA ALA A 202 5.67 -10.48 -15.46
C ALA A 202 4.68 -11.61 -15.14
N ASP A 203 3.85 -11.46 -14.10
CA ASP A 203 2.83 -12.42 -13.70
C ASP A 203 1.46 -11.74 -13.79
N ASP A 204 0.73 -12.01 -14.88
CA ASP A 204 -0.54 -11.34 -15.19
C ASP A 204 -1.58 -11.51 -14.08
N LEU A 205 -1.57 -12.66 -13.39
CA LEU A 205 -2.47 -12.95 -12.27
C LEU A 205 -1.94 -12.43 -10.94
N LYS A 206 -0.66 -12.04 -10.88
CA LYS A 206 0.03 -11.57 -9.67
C LYS A 206 0.00 -12.55 -8.50
N ILE A 207 -0.17 -13.86 -8.75
CA ILE A 207 -0.35 -14.86 -7.70
C ILE A 207 0.92 -15.66 -7.38
N ARG A 208 1.87 -15.79 -8.31
CA ARG A 208 2.93 -16.82 -8.22
C ARG A 208 3.87 -16.58 -7.04
N GLU A 209 4.40 -15.37 -6.93
CA GLU A 209 5.36 -15.00 -5.86
C GLU A 209 4.74 -15.14 -4.47
N ALA A 210 3.53 -14.62 -4.29
CA ALA A 210 2.80 -14.76 -3.03
C ALA A 210 2.49 -16.23 -2.72
N THR A 211 1.98 -17.00 -3.69
CA THR A 211 1.65 -18.42 -3.52
C THR A 211 2.87 -19.24 -3.11
N VAL A 212 4.00 -19.05 -3.79
CA VAL A 212 5.25 -19.76 -3.46
C VAL A 212 5.71 -19.39 -2.05
N GLY A 213 5.66 -18.11 -1.69
CA GLY A 213 5.97 -17.65 -0.34
C GLY A 213 5.10 -18.31 0.73
N SER A 214 3.78 -18.34 0.52
CA SER A 214 2.82 -18.97 1.45
C SER A 214 3.02 -20.48 1.57
N VAL A 215 3.21 -21.18 0.44
CA VAL A 215 3.49 -22.62 0.44
C VAL A 215 4.81 -22.90 1.18
N TRP A 216 5.84 -22.10 0.92
CA TRP A 216 7.12 -22.22 1.62
C TRP A 216 6.92 -22.06 3.13
N GLN A 217 6.28 -20.98 3.59
CA GLN A 217 5.99 -20.79 5.02
C GLN A 217 5.29 -22.00 5.63
N LYS A 218 4.29 -22.56 4.95
CA LYS A 218 3.57 -23.74 5.42
C LYS A 218 4.46 -24.97 5.56
N ILE A 219 5.39 -25.18 4.64
CA ILE A 219 6.39 -26.26 4.75
C ILE A 219 7.27 -26.01 5.99
N GLN A 220 7.71 -24.76 6.20
CA GLN A 220 8.62 -24.43 7.30
C GLN A 220 7.99 -24.55 8.69
N GLU A 221 6.67 -24.41 8.83
CA GLU A 221 5.97 -24.65 10.11
C GLU A 221 6.22 -26.05 10.69
N THR A 222 6.50 -27.04 9.83
CA THR A 222 6.77 -28.43 10.24
C THR A 222 8.26 -28.80 10.20
N SER A 223 9.12 -27.87 9.78
CA SER A 223 10.54 -28.13 9.62
C SER A 223 11.28 -28.10 10.96
N VAL A 224 12.18 -29.06 11.16
CA VAL A 224 13.11 -29.08 12.31
C VAL A 224 14.12 -27.94 12.24
N SER A 225 14.38 -27.41 11.05
CA SER A 225 15.26 -26.27 10.81
C SER A 225 14.61 -25.31 9.81
N PRO A 226 13.69 -24.44 10.27
CA PRO A 226 12.97 -23.54 9.39
C PRO A 226 13.93 -22.52 8.76
N GLN A 227 13.87 -22.44 7.44
CA GLN A 227 14.60 -21.48 6.61
C GLN A 227 13.67 -20.36 6.14
N LYS A 228 14.11 -19.11 6.28
CA LYS A 228 13.34 -17.94 5.88
C LYS A 228 13.43 -17.71 4.36
N MET A 229 12.32 -17.23 3.77
CA MET A 229 12.23 -16.78 2.38
C MET A 229 11.72 -15.35 2.37
N SER A 230 12.03 -14.59 1.31
CA SER A 230 11.35 -13.32 1.06
C SER A 230 9.87 -13.59 0.81
N TYR A 231 9.05 -13.26 1.79
CA TYR A 231 7.60 -13.31 1.67
C TYR A 231 7.03 -11.91 1.85
N GLY A 232 5.78 -11.73 1.46
CA GLY A 232 5.13 -10.43 1.50
C GLY A 232 3.63 -10.52 1.58
N MET A 233 3.00 -9.35 1.63
CA MET A 233 1.55 -9.19 1.53
C MET A 233 1.19 -8.28 0.37
N TYR A 234 0.03 -8.52 -0.23
CA TYR A 234 -0.48 -7.65 -1.28
C TYR A 234 -0.80 -6.27 -0.70
N VAL A 235 -0.48 -5.24 -1.47
CA VAL A 235 -0.80 -3.85 -1.15
C VAL A 235 -1.21 -3.12 -2.41
N GLU A 236 -2.18 -2.22 -2.29
CA GLU A 236 -2.51 -1.25 -3.34
C GLU A 236 -1.51 -0.09 -3.30
N VAL A 237 -0.94 0.31 -4.44
CA VAL A 237 0.08 1.37 -4.47
C VAL A 237 -0.43 2.62 -5.18
N ILE A 238 -0.30 3.77 -4.52
CA ILE A 238 -0.51 5.10 -5.08
C ILE A 238 0.83 5.83 -5.08
N SER A 239 1.22 6.43 -6.20
CA SER A 239 2.50 7.14 -6.37
C SER A 239 2.25 8.51 -6.97
N ASN A 240 2.54 9.58 -6.21
CA ASN A 240 2.24 10.97 -6.59
C ASN A 240 0.81 11.10 -7.15
N ASP A 241 -0.14 10.61 -6.37
CA ASP A 241 -1.57 10.64 -6.65
C ASP A 241 -1.98 9.96 -7.97
N ASN A 242 -1.22 8.95 -8.38
CA ASN A 242 -1.55 8.04 -9.48
C ASN A 242 -1.59 6.60 -8.97
N TYR A 243 -2.68 5.89 -9.21
CA TYR A 243 -2.79 4.48 -8.84
C TYR A 243 -1.90 3.59 -9.73
N GLN A 244 -1.06 2.77 -9.11
CA GLN A 244 -0.08 1.90 -9.77
C GLN A 244 -0.53 0.44 -9.85
N GLY A 245 -1.64 0.08 -9.20
CA GLY A 245 -2.10 -1.30 -9.10
C GLY A 245 -1.64 -2.01 -7.82
N ILE A 246 -1.90 -3.32 -7.80
CA ILE A 246 -1.52 -4.24 -6.74
C ILE A 246 -0.04 -4.62 -6.86
N TYR A 247 0.66 -4.51 -5.74
CA TYR A 247 2.05 -4.90 -5.52
C TYR A 247 2.14 -5.94 -4.41
N LEU A 248 3.26 -6.65 -4.34
CA LEU A 248 3.62 -7.48 -3.19
C LEU A 248 4.67 -6.70 -2.38
N LEU A 249 4.29 -6.25 -1.19
CA LEU A 249 5.22 -5.66 -0.22
C LEU A 249 5.98 -6.80 0.45
N GLN A 250 7.28 -6.90 0.20
CA GLN A 250 8.12 -8.01 0.66
C GLN A 250 9.23 -7.53 1.56
N ARG A 251 9.60 -8.41 2.49
CA ARG A 251 10.88 -8.30 3.19
C ARG A 251 12.04 -8.67 2.30
N ARG A 252 13.12 -7.91 2.40
CA ARG A 252 14.37 -8.26 1.73
C ARG A 252 15.10 -9.37 2.49
N ILE A 253 15.72 -10.30 1.76
CA ILE A 253 16.70 -11.22 2.36
C ILE A 253 18.01 -10.48 2.60
N ASP A 254 18.41 -10.42 3.86
CA ASP A 254 19.68 -9.90 4.31
C ASP A 254 20.14 -10.56 5.62
N GLU A 255 21.27 -10.09 6.15
CA GLU A 255 21.90 -10.65 7.35
C GLU A 255 21.01 -10.57 8.59
N LYS A 256 20.30 -9.45 8.78
CA LYS A 256 19.42 -9.21 9.93
C LYS A 256 18.20 -10.12 9.85
N TYR A 257 17.60 -10.25 8.66
CA TYR A 257 16.42 -11.09 8.49
C TYR A 257 16.77 -12.58 8.64
N LEU A 258 17.93 -13.01 8.15
CA LEU A 258 18.42 -14.39 8.27
C LEU A 258 19.10 -14.70 9.61
N GLU A 259 19.30 -13.71 10.48
CA GLU A 259 20.00 -13.84 11.77
C GLU A 259 21.41 -14.46 11.60
N LEU A 260 22.14 -13.98 10.60
CA LEU A 260 23.46 -14.51 10.29
C LEU A 260 24.49 -14.18 11.38
N LYS A 261 25.38 -15.13 11.63
CA LYS A 261 26.54 -14.97 12.52
C LYS A 261 27.75 -14.47 11.74
N SER A 262 28.75 -13.96 12.46
CA SER A 262 29.98 -13.42 11.85
C SER A 262 30.73 -14.41 10.96
N ASN A 263 30.59 -15.72 11.19
CA ASN A 263 31.21 -16.76 10.37
C ASN A 263 30.32 -17.24 9.21
N HIS A 264 29.17 -16.61 8.96
CA HIS A 264 28.29 -16.95 7.85
C HIS A 264 28.56 -16.04 6.66
N ILE A 265 28.31 -16.57 5.45
CA ILE A 265 28.44 -15.84 4.19
C ILE A 265 27.06 -15.81 3.52
N LEU A 266 26.62 -14.62 3.11
CA LEU A 266 25.41 -14.47 2.30
C LEU A 266 25.78 -14.35 0.82
N CYS A 267 25.41 -15.36 0.06
CA CYS A 267 25.63 -15.42 -1.38
C CYS A 267 24.34 -15.12 -2.14
N LYS A 268 24.43 -14.35 -3.23
CA LYS A 268 23.35 -14.21 -4.20
C LYS A 268 23.73 -14.95 -5.48
N GLY A 269 22.96 -15.97 -5.83
CA GLY A 269 23.11 -16.70 -7.10
C GLY A 269 22.56 -15.89 -8.27
N TRP A 270 23.26 -15.93 -9.41
CA TRP A 270 22.87 -15.21 -10.63
C TRP A 270 22.39 -16.12 -11.76
N THR A 271 22.45 -17.45 -11.56
CA THR A 271 22.12 -18.43 -12.60
C THR A 271 21.30 -19.58 -12.00
N TYR A 272 20.63 -20.34 -12.88
CA TYR A 272 19.93 -21.57 -12.52
C TYR A 272 20.86 -22.79 -12.42
N ALA A 273 22.17 -22.62 -12.62
CA ALA A 273 23.14 -23.70 -12.56
C ALA A 273 23.40 -24.13 -11.10
N PRO A 274 23.78 -25.41 -10.85
CA PRO A 274 24.13 -25.87 -9.52
C PRO A 274 25.27 -25.03 -8.92
N PRO A 275 25.38 -24.96 -7.58
CA PRO A 275 26.35 -24.13 -6.88
C PRO A 275 27.79 -24.50 -7.26
N GLU A 276 28.43 -23.70 -8.11
CA GLU A 276 29.89 -23.63 -8.24
C GLU A 276 30.34 -22.29 -7.64
N ASP A 277 31.49 -22.23 -6.96
CA ASP A 277 31.94 -21.01 -6.26
C ASP A 277 32.03 -19.77 -7.19
N SER A 278 32.19 -19.99 -8.50
CA SER A 278 32.26 -18.94 -9.52
C SER A 278 30.93 -18.30 -9.91
N ILE A 279 29.78 -18.83 -9.48
CA ILE A 279 28.44 -18.32 -9.90
C ILE A 279 27.73 -17.49 -8.83
N PHE A 280 28.37 -17.26 -7.69
CA PHE A 280 27.83 -16.44 -6.60
C PHE A 280 28.51 -15.07 -6.53
N GLU A 281 27.71 -14.04 -6.30
CA GLU A 281 28.23 -12.79 -5.78
C GLU A 281 28.12 -12.81 -4.26
N VAL A 282 29.27 -12.67 -3.59
CA VAL A 282 29.33 -12.51 -2.14
C VAL A 282 28.71 -11.16 -1.79
N LYS A 283 27.52 -11.19 -1.18
CA LYS A 283 26.82 -9.97 -0.75
C LYS A 283 27.28 -9.49 0.62
N HIS A 284 27.78 -10.41 1.45
CA HIS A 284 28.31 -10.10 2.76
C HIS A 284 29.37 -11.13 3.18
N CYS A 285 30.55 -10.66 3.61
CA CYS A 285 31.64 -11.47 4.15
C CYS A 285 32.26 -10.73 5.34
N MET A 286 32.06 -11.24 6.56
CA MET A 286 32.80 -10.76 7.73
C MET A 286 33.99 -11.69 7.94
N TYR A 287 35.20 -11.22 7.59
CA TYR A 287 36.41 -11.91 8.02
C TYR A 287 36.58 -11.67 9.51
N SER A 288 36.56 -12.74 10.32
CA SER A 288 37.15 -12.69 11.65
C SER A 288 38.67 -12.70 11.49
N THR A 289 39.32 -11.57 11.76
CA THR A 289 40.76 -11.56 12.12
C THR A 289 40.92 -11.90 13.58
#